data_AF-A0A821MTI1-F1
#
_entry.id   AF-A0A821MTI1-F1
#
_cell.length_a   1.000
_cell.length_b   1.000
_cell.length_c   1.000
_cell.angle_alpha   90.00
_cell.angle_beta   90.00
_cell.angle_gamma   90.00
#
_symmetry.space_group_name_H-M   'P 1'
#
loop_
_entity.id
_entity.type
_entity.pdbx_description
1 polymer ?
#
loop_
_entity_poly.entity_id
_entity_poly.type
_entity_poly.pdbx_seq_one_letter_code
_entity_poly.pdbx_strand_id
1 'polypeptide(L)'
;RQKCYPSEMREQIEKLTQHIEDIKQRKELQNILWKHGKLFGIRQPSTIKATVHHAIETGIHPPTYTSPYRVSYKDEQMQRD
;
A
#
# COMPACT_ATOMS: atom_id res chain seq x y z
N ARG A 1 6.65 -26.09 -12.73
CA ARG A 1 5.97 -26.49 -11.47
C ARG A 1 5.51 -25.22 -10.76
N GLN A 2 4.21 -25.05 -10.53
CA GLN A 2 3.69 -23.89 -9.79
C GLN A 2 4.30 -23.96 -8.37
N LYS A 3 4.99 -22.91 -7.94
CA LYS A 3 5.48 -22.79 -6.57
C LYS A 3 4.26 -22.86 -5.67
N CYS A 4 4.10 -23.94 -4.91
CA CYS A 4 3.11 -23.97 -3.83
C CYS A 4 3.40 -22.78 -2.92
N TYR A 5 2.42 -21.90 -2.75
CA TYR A 5 2.50 -20.78 -1.83
C TYR A 5 2.64 -21.30 -0.39
N PRO A 6 3.26 -20.52 0.52
CA PRO A 6 3.47 -20.92 1.90
C PRO A 6 2.14 -21.25 2.61
N SER A 7 2.17 -22.22 3.52
CA SER A 7 1.03 -22.65 4.34
C SER A 7 0.41 -21.49 5.13
N GLU A 8 1.23 -20.54 5.57
CA GLU A 8 0.82 -19.32 6.28
C GLU A 8 -0.20 -18.48 5.49
N MET A 9 -0.09 -18.42 4.16
CA MET A 9 -1.03 -17.68 3.31
C MET A 9 -2.42 -18.32 3.33
N ARG A 10 -2.46 -19.66 3.41
CA ARG A 10 -3.71 -20.42 3.43
C ARG A 10 -4.46 -20.20 4.74
N GLU A 11 -3.74 -20.20 5.86
CA GLU A 11 -4.31 -19.88 7.18
C GLU A 11 -4.85 -18.44 7.23
N GLN A 12 -4.14 -17.48 6.62
CA GLN A 12 -4.62 -16.10 6.54
C GLN A 12 -5.90 -15.98 5.71
N ILE A 13 -5.96 -16.64 4.55
CA ILE A 13 -7.15 -16.64 3.70
C ILE A 13 -8.34 -17.28 4.43
N GLU A 14 -8.12 -18.36 5.18
CA GLU A 14 -9.17 -18.96 6.02
C GLU A 14 -9.65 -18.01 7.12
N LYS A 15 -8.75 -17.37 7.86
CA LYS A 15 -9.12 -16.35 8.87
C LYS A 15 -9.91 -15.20 8.27
N LEU A 16 -9.49 -14.69 7.10
CA LEU A 16 -10.16 -13.58 6.42
C LEU A 16 -11.56 -13.95 5.94
N THR A 17 -11.79 -15.21 5.55
CA THR A 17 -13.08 -15.66 4.99
C THR A 17 -14.00 -16.34 6.03
N GLN A 18 -13.54 -16.50 7.27
CA GLN A 18 -14.27 -17.21 8.33
C GLN A 18 -15.64 -16.59 8.66
N HIS A 19 -15.76 -15.27 8.53
CA HIS A 19 -16.98 -14.52 8.85
C HIS A 19 -18.12 -14.69 7.83
N ILE A 20 -17.86 -15.30 6.67
CA ILE A 20 -18.84 -15.43 5.58
C ILE A 20 -19.71 -16.66 5.84
N GLU A 21 -20.98 -16.49 6.20
CA GLU A 21 -21.88 -17.60 6.58
C GLU A 21 -22.14 -18.59 5.44
N ASP A 22 -22.26 -18.12 4.19
CA ASP A 22 -22.47 -18.98 3.02
C ASP A 22 -21.18 -19.74 2.65
N ILE A 23 -21.26 -21.06 2.79
CA ILE A 23 -20.16 -22.00 2.50
C ILE A 23 -19.72 -21.92 1.03
N LYS A 24 -20.65 -21.71 0.09
CA LYS A 24 -20.35 -21.68 -1.34
C LYS A 24 -19.55 -20.43 -1.68
N GLN A 25 -20.03 -19.26 -1.26
CA GLN A 25 -19.32 -17.99 -1.44
C GLN A 25 -17.96 -18.00 -0.75
N ARG A 26 -17.88 -18.55 0.46
CA ARG A 26 -16.63 -18.68 1.20
C ARG A 26 -15.59 -19.46 0.40
N LYS A 27 -15.95 -20.62 -0.16
CA LYS A 27 -15.03 -21.43 -0.98
C LYS A 27 -14.60 -20.74 -2.27
N GLU A 28 -15.53 -20.07 -2.96
CA GLU A 28 -15.21 -19.31 -4.17
C GLU A 28 -14.20 -18.19 -3.89
N LEU A 29 -14.43 -17.43 -2.82
CA LEU A 29 -13.51 -16.37 -2.38
C LEU A 29 -12.15 -16.92 -1.96
N GLN A 30 -12.10 -18.01 -1.21
CA GLN A 30 -10.83 -18.67 -0.86
C GLN A 30 -10.03 -19.08 -2.10
N ASN A 31 -10.70 -19.64 -3.12
CA ASN A 31 -10.06 -20.02 -4.38
C ASN A 31 -9.53 -18.80 -5.15
N ILE A 32 -10.32 -17.73 -5.23
CA ILE A 32 -9.90 -16.48 -5.88
C ILE A 32 -8.68 -15.90 -5.17
N LEU A 33 -8.74 -15.75 -3.84
CA LEU A 33 -7.66 -15.22 -3.03
C LEU A 33 -6.39 -16.06 -3.14
N TRP A 34 -6.51 -17.39 -3.17
CA TRP A 34 -5.37 -18.29 -3.35
C TRP A 34 -4.75 -18.14 -4.74
N LYS A 35 -5.57 -18.12 -5.80
CA LYS A 35 -5.11 -17.92 -7.18
C LYS A 35 -4.40 -16.58 -7.36
N HIS A 36 -4.86 -15.55 -6.65
CA HIS A 36 -4.36 -14.19 -6.71
C HIS A 36 -3.46 -13.80 -5.54
N GLY A 37 -2.96 -14.74 -4.73
CA GLY A 37 -2.18 -14.46 -3.52
C GLY A 37 -0.93 -13.60 -3.73
N LYS A 38 -0.41 -13.54 -4.97
CA LYS A 38 0.68 -12.62 -5.35
C LYS A 38 0.26 -11.14 -5.29
N LEU A 39 -1.00 -10.81 -5.56
CA LEU A 39 -1.54 -9.44 -5.52
C LEU A 39 -1.80 -8.96 -4.09
N PHE A 40 -2.11 -9.89 -3.17
CA PHE A 40 -2.39 -9.60 -1.76
C PHE A 40 -1.21 -9.97 -0.85
N GLY A 41 0.01 -9.98 -1.38
CA GLY A 41 1.21 -10.23 -0.56
C GLY A 41 1.43 -9.12 0.46
N ILE A 42 0.81 -9.21 1.64
CA ILE A 42 0.89 -8.18 2.70
C ILE A 42 2.33 -7.98 3.18
N ARG A 43 3.18 -9.02 3.08
CA ARG A 43 4.60 -8.97 3.53
C ARG A 43 5.51 -8.13 2.64
N GLN A 44 5.15 -7.91 1.39
CA GLN A 44 5.93 -7.07 0.48
C GLN A 44 4.95 -6.21 -0.30
N PRO A 45 4.79 -4.92 0.04
CA PRO A 45 4.08 -4.02 -0.86
C PRO A 45 4.79 -4.10 -2.20
N SER A 46 4.12 -4.65 -3.22
CA SER A 46 4.61 -4.50 -4.57
C SER A 46 4.40 -3.02 -4.87
N THR A 47 5.43 -2.20 -4.65
CA THR A 47 5.49 -0.86 -5.22
C THR A 47 5.31 -1.06 -6.71
N ILE A 48 4.10 -0.77 -7.19
CA ILE A 48 3.80 -0.73 -8.60
C ILE A 48 4.76 0.35 -9.13
N LYS A 49 5.81 -0.08 -9.82
CA LYS A 49 6.68 0.81 -10.59
C LYS A 49 5.89 1.26 -11.83
N ALA A 50 4.74 1.88 -11.62
CA ALA A 50 4.08 2.62 -12.67
C ALA A 50 4.91 3.89 -12.83
N THR A 51 5.74 3.92 -13.86
CA THR A 51 6.23 5.19 -14.40
C THR A 51 5.00 5.96 -14.83
N VAL A 52 4.58 6.91 -14.00
CA VAL A 52 3.51 7.84 -14.36
C VAL A 52 4.10 8.71 -15.47
N HIS A 53 3.89 8.34 -16.74
CA HIS A 53 4.41 9.09 -17.89
C HIS A 53 3.96 10.57 -17.89
N HIS A 54 2.96 10.89 -17.09
CA HIS A 54 2.38 12.23 -16.92
C HIS A 54 2.72 12.88 -15.57
N ALA A 55 3.53 12.24 -14.71
CA ALA A 55 3.99 12.89 -13.49
C ALA A 55 5.03 13.94 -13.87
N ILE A 56 4.70 15.19 -13.60
CA ILE A 56 5.62 16.31 -13.72
C ILE A 56 6.48 16.30 -12.45
N GLU A 57 7.80 16.18 -12.62
CA GLU A 57 8.76 16.21 -11.52
C GLU A 57 8.82 17.62 -10.93
N THR A 58 8.14 17.84 -9.81
CA THR A 58 8.07 19.15 -9.12
C THR A 58 9.26 19.42 -8.19
N GLY A 59 10.23 18.50 -8.12
CA GLY A 59 11.28 18.49 -7.09
C GLY A 59 12.57 19.26 -7.41
N ILE A 60 12.78 19.71 -8.65
CA ILE A 60 14.05 20.33 -9.06
C ILE A 60 14.00 21.86 -8.89
N HIS A 61 12.81 22.46 -8.78
CA HIS A 61 12.64 23.92 -8.78
C HIS A 61 11.71 24.32 -7.63
N PRO A 62 12.22 24.96 -6.56
CA PRO A 62 11.33 25.59 -5.60
C PRO A 62 10.51 26.67 -6.33
N PRO A 63 9.21 26.80 -6.03
CA PRO A 63 8.38 27.77 -6.71
C PRO A 63 8.89 29.19 -6.45
N THR A 64 9.40 29.83 -7.51
CA THR A 64 10.09 31.13 -7.50
C THR A 64 9.23 32.31 -7.04
N TYR A 65 7.91 32.15 -7.02
CA TYR A 65 6.94 33.18 -6.63
C TYR A 65 6.01 32.75 -5.49
N THR A 66 6.44 31.82 -4.63
CA THR A 66 5.66 31.54 -3.41
C THR A 66 6.03 32.53 -2.32
N SER A 67 5.02 33.15 -1.73
CA SER A 67 5.20 33.85 -0.46
C SER A 67 5.74 32.82 0.54
N PRO A 68 6.83 33.11 1.27
CA PRO A 68 7.31 32.20 2.30
C PRO A 68 6.16 31.90 3.24
N TYR A 69 6.00 30.62 3.61
CA TYR A 69 5.04 30.22 4.62
C TYR A 69 5.20 31.15 5.82
N ARG A 70 4.10 31.72 6.32
CA ARG A 70 4.14 32.51 7.55
C ARG A 70 4.65 31.61 8.66
N VAL A 71 5.90 31.78 9.03
CA VAL A 71 6.49 31.11 10.19
C VAL A 71 5.70 31.58 11.40
N SER A 72 5.13 30.63 12.14
CA SER A 72 4.56 30.91 13.45
C SER A 72 5.72 31.33 14.35
N TYR A 73 5.57 32.41 15.14
CA TYR A 73 6.61 32.89 16.06
C TYR A 73 7.19 31.81 16.99
N LYS A 74 6.42 30.75 17.26
CA LYS A 74 6.87 29.61 18.06
C LYS A 74 8.00 28.79 17.41
N ASP A 75 8.03 28.75 16.07
CA ASP A 75 9.02 27.96 15.32
C ASP A 75 10.35 28.73 15.17
N GLU A 76 10.33 30.07 15.21
CA GLU A 76 11.54 30.90 15.19
C GLU A 76 12.34 30.81 16.51
N GLN A 77 11.68 30.59 17.64
CA GLN A 77 12.35 30.44 18.94
C GLN A 77 13.11 29.11 19.05
N MET A 78 12.57 28.02 18.48
CA MET A 78 13.24 26.71 18.50
C MET A 78 14.52 26.64 17.65
N GLN A 79 14.75 27.58 16.72
CA GLN A 79 15.97 27.60 15.89
C GLN A 79 17.11 28.46 16.48
N ARG A 80 16.89 29.14 17.60
CA ARG A 80 17.88 30.04 18.22
C ARG A 80 18.54 29.49 19.50
N ASP A 81 18.13 28.30 19.94
CA ASP A 81 18.75 27.53 21.02
C ASP A 81 19.56 26.36 20.45
#